data_AF-W5JRJ8-F1
#
_entry.id   AF-W5JRJ8-F1
#
_cell.length_a   1.000
_cell.length_b   1.000
_cell.length_c   1.000
_cell.angle_alpha   90.00
_cell.angle_beta   90.00
_cell.angle_gamma   90.00
#
_symmetry.space_group_name_H-M   'P 1'
#
loop_
_entity.id
_entity.type
_entity.pdbx_description
1 polymer ?
#
loop_
_entity_poly.entity_id
_entity_poly.type
_entity_poly.pdbx_seq_one_letter_code
_entity_poly.pdbx_strand_id
1 'polypeptide(L)'
;MKDDGRYRGYKQEMKEQPDDVLIDLIARYGHTMLRAKDELENSKRTVDFGLSRGYSGAQEAKHRMAMAVANFAGGPGRKRRFEGIML
;
A
#
# COMPACT_ATOMS: atom_id res chain seq x y z
N MET A 1 -45.16 22.69 9.48
CA MET A 1 -43.80 22.11 9.48
C MET A 1 -43.41 21.88 10.92
N LYS A 2 -43.28 20.62 11.36
CA LYS A 2 -42.81 20.29 12.72
C LYS A 2 -41.29 20.29 12.67
N ASP A 3 -40.67 21.00 13.60
CA ASP A 3 -39.21 21.13 13.69
C ASP A 3 -38.67 19.88 14.41
N ASP A 4 -37.82 19.13 13.70
CA ASP A 4 -37.43 17.79 14.07
C ASP A 4 -36.33 17.81 15.13
N GLY A 5 -36.75 17.89 16.40
CA GLY A 5 -35.88 17.85 17.60
C GLY A 5 -34.90 16.66 17.66
N ARG A 6 -35.03 15.67 16.77
CA ARG A 6 -34.03 14.61 16.57
C ARG A 6 -32.67 15.14 16.12
N TYR A 7 -32.62 16.10 15.19
CA TYR A 7 -31.34 16.67 14.71
C TYR A 7 -30.57 17.40 15.83
N ARG A 8 -31.29 17.97 16.80
CA ARG A 8 -30.71 18.63 17.97
C ARG A 8 -30.15 17.63 18.98
N GLY A 9 -30.83 16.50 19.18
CA GLY A 9 -30.35 15.39 20.01
C GLY A 9 -29.06 14.76 19.46
N TYR A 10 -29.01 14.48 18.15
CA TYR A 10 -27.79 13.96 17.50
C TYR A 10 -26.58 14.89 17.66
N LYS A 11 -26.79 16.21 17.60
CA LYS A 11 -25.71 17.19 17.84
C LYS A 11 -25.27 17.27 19.30
N GLN A 12 -26.13 16.94 20.25
CA GLN A 12 -25.85 17.00 21.68
C GLN A 12 -25.10 15.75 22.15
N GLU A 13 -25.50 14.56 21.69
CA GLU A 13 -24.78 13.30 21.95
C GLU A 13 -23.36 13.31 21.37
N MET A 14 -23.16 13.93 20.21
CA MET A 14 -21.83 14.08 19.60
C MET A 14 -20.91 15.04 20.36
N LYS A 15 -21.44 15.95 21.20
CA LYS A 15 -20.63 16.82 22.06
C LYS A 15 -20.17 16.13 23.35
N GLU A 16 -20.82 15.02 23.73
CA GLU A 16 -20.46 14.27 24.94
C GLU A 16 -19.33 13.26 24.68
N GLN A 17 -19.11 12.89 23.42
CA GLN A 17 -17.93 12.11 23.05
C GLN A 17 -16.71 13.04 23.01
N PRO A 18 -15.59 12.67 23.65
CA PRO A 18 -14.38 13.46 23.58
C PRO A 18 -13.91 13.54 22.13
N ASP A 19 -13.77 14.76 21.62
CA ASP A 19 -13.36 15.04 20.25
C ASP A 19 -12.08 14.27 19.88
N ASP A 20 -11.17 14.06 20.84
CA ASP A 20 -9.93 13.30 20.68
C ASP A 20 -10.15 11.87 20.15
N VAL A 21 -11.20 11.18 20.60
CA VAL A 21 -11.51 9.81 20.17
C VAL A 21 -12.04 9.81 18.75
N LEU A 22 -12.86 10.80 18.39
CA LEU A 22 -13.36 10.96 17.03
C LEU A 22 -12.22 11.31 16.06
N ILE A 23 -11.33 12.21 16.47
CA ILE A 23 -10.16 12.60 15.68
C ILE A 23 -9.20 11.41 15.48
N ASP A 24 -8.92 10.63 16.52
CA ASP A 24 -8.10 9.42 16.43
C ASP A 24 -8.74 8.35 15.53
N LEU A 25 -10.06 8.15 15.63
CA LEU A 25 -10.79 7.24 14.76
C LEU A 25 -10.72 7.69 13.29
N ILE A 26 -10.93 8.98 13.01
CA ILE A 26 -10.83 9.56 11.66
C ILE A 26 -9.40 9.39 11.11
N ALA A 27 -8.38 9.66 11.92
CA ALA A 27 -6.98 9.52 11.54
C ALA A 27 -6.63 8.06 11.18
N ARG A 28 -7.05 7.10 12.01
CA ARG A 28 -6.85 5.66 11.76
C ARG A 28 -7.54 5.20 10.48
N TYR A 29 -8.77 5.65 10.25
CA TYR A 29 -9.52 5.30 9.04
C TYR A 29 -8.87 5.92 7.79
N GLY A 30 -8.42 7.17 7.89
CA GLY A 30 -7.69 7.88 6.84
C GLY A 30 -6.41 7.15 6.45
N HIS A 31 -5.58 6.75 7.42
CA HIS A 31 -4.36 5.99 7.17
C HIS A 31 -4.61 4.63 6.52
N THR A 32 -5.64 3.90 6.98
CA THR A 32 -6.00 2.58 6.42
C THR A 32 -6.44 2.71 4.96
N MET A 33 -7.27 3.72 4.66
CA MET A 33 -7.74 3.99 3.30
C MET A 33 -6.61 4.42 2.36
N LEU A 34 -5.68 5.25 2.83
CA LEU A 34 -4.51 5.67 2.05
C LEU A 34 -3.60 4.47 1.72
N ARG A 35 -3.31 3.60 2.71
CA ARG A 35 -2.55 2.37 2.47
C ARG A 35 -3.24 1.43 1.48
N ALA A 36 -4.53 1.19 1.64
CA ALA A 36 -5.29 0.33 0.73
C ALA A 36 -5.32 0.90 -0.71
N LYS A 37 -5.37 2.23 -0.85
CA LYS A 37 -5.25 2.90 -2.15
C LYS A 37 -3.86 2.73 -2.77
N ASP A 38 -2.80 2.96 -2.00
CA ASP A 38 -1.42 2.78 -2.49
C ASP A 38 -1.16 1.32 -2.89
N GLU A 39 -1.65 0.37 -2.11
CA GLU A 39 -1.58 -1.06 -2.44
C GLU A 39 -2.37 -1.39 -3.72
N LEU A 40 -3.51 -0.74 -3.94
CA LEU A 40 -4.33 -0.93 -5.15
C LEU A 40 -3.71 -0.28 -6.39
N GLU A 41 -3.22 0.95 -6.30
CA GLU A 41 -2.55 1.66 -7.41
C GLU A 41 -1.22 1.00 -7.77
N ASN A 42 -0.47 0.51 -6.77
CA ASN A 42 0.79 -0.18 -6.99
C ASN A 42 0.59 -1.67 -7.33
N SER A 43 -0.60 -2.21 -7.05
CA SER A 43 -1.09 -3.46 -7.62
C SER A 43 -1.44 -3.22 -9.08
N LYS A 44 -0.42 -3.20 -9.96
CA LYS A 44 -0.58 -3.45 -11.39
C LYS A 44 -1.10 -4.88 -11.59
N ARG A 45 -2.36 -5.13 -11.23
CA ARG A 45 -3.11 -6.34 -11.57
C ARG A 45 -3.40 -6.25 -13.05
N THR A 46 -2.45 -6.69 -13.86
CA THR A 46 -2.72 -7.02 -15.24
C THR A 46 -3.71 -8.18 -15.22
N VAL A 47 -4.98 -7.89 -15.49
CA VAL A 47 -6.00 -8.91 -15.72
C VAL A 47 -5.69 -9.49 -17.10
N ASP A 48 -5.05 -10.66 -17.15
CA ASP A 48 -4.83 -11.38 -18.40
C ASP A 48 -6.04 -12.25 -18.70
N PHE A 49 -6.73 -11.94 -19.81
CA PHE A 49 -7.86 -12.73 -20.30
C PHE A 49 -7.42 -13.97 -21.10
N GLY A 50 -6.13 -14.33 -21.08
CA GLY A 50 -5.60 -15.51 -21.76
C GLY A 50 -5.63 -15.43 -23.29
N LEU A 51 -6.00 -14.27 -23.84
CA LEU A 51 -6.19 -14.06 -25.29
C LEU A 51 -4.86 -14.04 -26.07
N SER A 52 -3.76 -13.72 -25.39
CA SER A 52 -2.47 -13.39 -26.01
C SER A 52 -1.44 -14.53 -25.96
N ARG A 53 -1.88 -15.79 -25.78
CA ARG A 53 -1.05 -17.01 -25.84
C ARG A 53 0.27 -16.91 -25.06
N GLY A 54 0.22 -16.47 -23.80
CA GLY A 54 1.38 -16.46 -22.91
C GLY A 54 2.09 -15.11 -22.72
N TYR A 55 1.47 -13.99 -23.11
CA TYR A 55 2.00 -12.65 -22.82
C TYR A 55 2.19 -12.39 -21.32
N SER A 56 1.24 -12.80 -20.46
CA SER A 56 1.39 -12.69 -18.99
C SER A 56 2.56 -13.53 -18.48
N GLY A 57 2.73 -14.75 -18.98
CA GLY A 57 3.89 -15.59 -18.65
C GLY A 57 5.23 -14.94 -19.03
N ALA A 58 5.29 -14.27 -20.20
CA ALA A 58 6.47 -13.53 -20.62
C ALA A 58 6.74 -12.29 -19.74
N GLN A 59 5.69 -11.60 -19.29
CA GLN A 59 5.81 -10.46 -18.37
C GLN A 59 6.28 -10.90 -16.97
N GLU A 60 5.69 -11.97 -16.45
CA GLU A 60 6.07 -12.57 -15.17
C GLU A 60 7.51 -13.10 -15.21
N ALA A 61 7.91 -13.77 -16.30
CA ALA A 61 9.28 -14.26 -16.49
C ALA A 61 10.30 -13.11 -16.52
N LYS A 62 10.02 -12.05 -17.28
CA LYS A 62 10.86 -10.83 -17.29
C LYS A 62 10.98 -10.20 -15.91
N HIS A 63 9.87 -10.13 -15.18
CA HIS A 63 9.86 -9.58 -13.83
C HIS A 63 10.71 -10.40 -12.86
N ARG A 64 10.51 -11.72 -12.83
CA ARG A 64 11.30 -12.65 -12.00
C ARG A 64 12.80 -12.56 -12.33
N MET A 65 13.14 -12.49 -13.63
CA MET A 65 14.52 -12.33 -14.08
C MET A 65 15.11 -10.99 -13.60
N ALA A 66 14.39 -9.88 -13.76
CA ALA A 66 14.84 -8.57 -13.32
C ALA A 66 15.06 -8.51 -11.79
N MET A 67 14.16 -9.11 -11.00
CA MET A 67 14.31 -9.23 -9.56
C MET A 67 15.53 -10.06 -9.16
N ALA A 68 15.80 -11.17 -9.86
CA ALA A 68 16.98 -11.98 -9.61
C ALA A 68 18.28 -11.23 -9.93
N VAL A 69 18.30 -10.46 -11.03
CA VAL A 69 19.45 -9.60 -11.39
C VAL A 69 19.67 -8.50 -10.36
N ALA A 70 18.62 -7.84 -9.90
CA ALA A 70 18.72 -6.80 -8.85
C ALA A 70 19.25 -7.37 -7.52
N ASN A 71 18.87 -8.60 -7.18
CA ASN A 71 19.31 -9.26 -5.95
C ASN A 71 20.68 -9.95 -6.06
N PHE A 72 21.24 -10.09 -7.26
CA PHE A 72 22.52 -10.77 -7.50
C PHE A 72 23.65 -10.17 -6.64
N ALA A 73 24.33 -11.03 -5.88
CA ALA A 73 25.36 -10.64 -4.91
C ALA A 73 26.58 -9.97 -5.56
N GLY A 74 26.85 -10.26 -6.84
CA GLY A 74 27.94 -9.68 -7.63
C GLY A 74 27.51 -8.56 -8.57
N GLY A 75 26.33 -7.95 -8.37
CA GLY A 75 25.84 -6.87 -9.24
C GLY A 75 26.76 -5.64 -9.25
N PRO A 76 26.84 -4.89 -10.37
CA PRO A 76 27.65 -3.69 -10.47
C PRO A 76 27.34 -2.70 -9.33
N GLY A 77 28.37 -2.24 -8.61
CA GLY A 77 28.23 -1.31 -7.49
C GLY A 77 28.20 -1.94 -6.09
N ARG A 78 28.03 -3.27 -5.96
CA ARG A 78 28.24 -3.95 -4.66
C ARG A 78 29.75 -4.09 -4.40
N LYS A 79 30.26 -3.33 -3.44
CA LYS A 79 31.64 -3.46 -2.96
C LYS A 79 31.82 -4.87 -2.40
N ARG A 80 32.70 -5.68 -3.01
CA ARG A 80 33.17 -6.93 -2.40
C ARG A 80 33.66 -6.55 -1.01
N ARG A 81 33.15 -7.20 0.04
CA ARG A 81 33.74 -7.07 1.37
C ARG A 81 35.16 -7.60 1.20
N PHE A 82 36.14 -6.69 1.15
CA PHE A 82 37.54 -7.07 1.23
C PHE A 82 37.71 -7.64 2.63
N GLU A 83 37.60 -8.96 2.75
CA GLU A 83 38.07 -9.68 3.91
C GLU A 83 39.59 -9.54 3.88
N GLY A 84 40.13 -8.91 4.92
CA GLY A 84 41.51 -8.46 4.97
C GLY A 84 42.49 -9.59 4.67
N ILE A 85 43.36 -9.35 3.69
CA ILE A 85 44.67 -9.99 3.66
C ILE A 85 45.63 -8.94 4.19
N MET A 86 45.88 -9.06 5.49
CA MET A 86 47.08 -8.62 6.16
C MET A 86 48.27 -9.24 5.42
N LEU A 87 49.13 -8.40 4.83
CA LEU A 87 50.60 -8.50 4.71
C LEU A 87 51.11 -7.26 3.95
#